data_AF-A0A3C0U9L7-F1
#
_entry.id   AF-A0A3C0U9L7-F1
#
_cell.length_a   1.000
_cell.length_b   1.000
_cell.length_c   1.000
_cell.angle_alpha   90.00
_cell.angle_beta   90.00
_cell.angle_gamma   90.00
#
_symmetry.space_group_name_H-M   'P 1'
#
loop_
_entity.id
_entity.type
_entity.pdbx_description
1 polymer ?
#
loop_
_entity_poly.entity_id
_entity_poly.type
_entity_poly.pdbx_seq_one_letter_code
_entity_poly.pdbx_strand_id
1 'polypeptide(L)'
;FSSDTANSQYRKYLVDENAGTYTEVSSFDVPYSPYVSSAQELDNGNILIDSGMKGLFGQYSSDGTLLAQYKMTLSSSYIYRVYSYDFSGFYFA
;
A
#
# COMPACT_ATOMS: atom_id res chain seq x y z
N PHE A 1 -7.48 20.82 -2.18
CA PHE A 1 -7.55 19.96 -0.98
C PHE A 1 -6.15 19.49 -0.62
N SER A 2 -5.39 20.31 0.11
CA SER A 2 -4.16 19.91 0.78
C SER A 2 -4.08 20.78 2.01
N SER A 3 -4.25 20.21 3.19
CA SER A 3 -3.70 20.83 4.40
C SER A 3 -2.25 20.35 4.46
N ASP A 4 -1.30 21.26 4.68
CA ASP A 4 0.14 20.97 4.75
C ASP A 4 0.53 20.00 5.91
N THR A 5 -0.47 19.46 6.61
CA THR A 5 -0.38 18.53 7.72
C THR A 5 -0.97 17.14 7.43
N ALA A 6 -1.56 16.91 6.25
CA ALA A 6 -2.21 15.64 5.96
C ALA A 6 -1.20 14.54 5.60
N ASN A 7 -1.35 13.37 6.21
CA ASN A 7 -0.51 12.20 5.98
C ASN A 7 -1.33 10.95 5.62
N SER A 8 -0.69 10.00 4.96
CA SER A 8 -1.23 8.67 4.71
C SER A 8 -0.31 7.64 5.34
N GLN A 9 -0.88 6.55 5.83
CA GLN A 9 -0.13 5.50 6.52
C GLN A 9 -0.60 4.13 6.08
N TYR A 10 0.34 3.19 6.03
CA TYR A 10 0.02 1.77 6.12
C TYR A 10 -0.21 1.43 7.60
N ARG A 11 -1.25 0.65 7.89
CA ARG A 11 -1.55 0.15 9.24
C ARG A 11 -2.08 -1.27 9.14
N LYS A 12 -1.51 -2.17 9.94
CA LYS A 12 -1.93 -3.57 10.04
C LYS A 12 -2.41 -3.85 11.46
N TYR A 13 -3.57 -4.51 11.56
CA TYR A 13 -4.18 -4.89 12.81
C TYR A 13 -4.34 -6.41 12.89
N LEU A 14 -4.03 -6.98 14.04
CA LEU A 14 -4.44 -8.33 14.41
C LEU A 14 -5.78 -8.23 15.13
N VAL A 15 -6.80 -8.93 14.63
CA VAL A 15 -8.17 -8.91 15.17
C VAL A 15 -8.44 -10.22 15.91
N ASP A 16 -8.87 -10.12 17.16
CA ASP A 16 -9.45 -11.22 17.92
C ASP A 16 -10.97 -11.06 17.92
N GLU A 17 -11.64 -11.85 17.09
CA GLU A 17 -13.08 -11.81 16.93
C GLU A 17 -13.83 -12.40 18.14
N ASN A 18 -13.22 -13.33 18.88
CA ASN A 18 -13.85 -13.92 20.07
C ASN A 18 -13.89 -12.92 21.22
N ALA A 19 -12.80 -12.17 21.40
CA ALA A 19 -12.70 -11.11 22.41
C ALA A 19 -13.29 -9.77 21.94
N GLY A 20 -13.54 -9.60 20.63
CA GLY A 20 -13.97 -8.34 20.05
C GLY A 20 -12.93 -7.23 20.14
N THR A 21 -11.64 -7.59 20.05
CA THR A 21 -10.51 -6.65 20.22
C THR A 21 -9.61 -6.64 19.00
N TYR A 22 -8.80 -5.59 18.87
CA TYR A 22 -7.77 -5.49 17.84
C TYR A 22 -6.50 -4.85 18.40
N THR A 23 -5.35 -5.24 17.85
CA THR A 23 -4.04 -4.67 18.21
C THR A 23 -3.32 -4.23 16.94
N GLU A 24 -2.80 -2.99 16.93
CA GLU A 24 -1.92 -2.54 15.85
C GLU A 24 -0.58 -3.30 15.94
N VAL A 25 -0.19 -3.97 14.85
CA VAL A 25 1.04 -4.78 14.81
C VAL A 25 2.10 -4.21 13.87
N SER A 26 1.73 -3.27 13.01
CA SER A 26 2.67 -2.54 12.14
C SER A 26 2.03 -1.24 11.67
N SER A 27 2.81 -0.17 11.60
CA SER A 27 2.43 1.06 10.94
C SER A 27 3.66 1.81 10.45
N PHE A 28 3.53 2.49 9.31
CA PHE A 28 4.56 3.38 8.78
C PHE A 28 3.96 4.42 7.82
N ASP A 29 4.65 5.55 7.69
CA ASP A 29 4.26 6.63 6.79
C ASP A 29 4.49 6.26 5.32
N VAL A 30 3.54 6.65 4.49
CA VAL A 30 3.60 6.47 3.04
C VAL A 30 3.28 7.81 2.34
N PRO A 31 3.62 7.97 1.05
CA PRO A 31 3.30 9.22 0.34
C PRO A 31 1.82 9.54 0.43
N TYR A 32 1.50 10.76 0.89
CA TYR A 32 0.13 11.19 1.09
C TYR A 32 -0.71 11.09 -0.19
N SER A 33 -1.85 10.39 -0.13
CA SER A 33 -2.85 10.36 -1.18
C SER A 33 -4.21 10.74 -0.58
N PRO A 34 -4.77 11.92 -0.92
CA PRO A 34 -6.06 12.37 -0.37
C PRO A 34 -7.23 11.49 -0.81
N TYR A 35 -7.10 10.84 -1.96
CA TYR A 35 -8.12 9.99 -2.54
C TYR A 35 -7.43 8.87 -3.28
N VAL A 36 -7.96 7.67 -3.12
CA VAL A 36 -7.52 6.46 -3.80
C VAL A 36 -6.09 6.04 -3.43
N SER A 37 -6.02 4.83 -2.89
CA SER A 37 -4.80 4.15 -2.51
C SER A 37 -5.11 2.65 -2.39
N SER A 38 -4.05 1.84 -2.36
CA SER A 38 -4.15 0.43 -2.01
C SER A 38 -2.92 -0.04 -1.26
N ALA A 39 -3.10 -1.12 -0.49
CA ALA A 39 -2.03 -1.82 0.18
C ALA A 39 -2.19 -3.33 -0.10
N GLN A 40 -1.07 -4.00 -0.39
CA GLN A 40 -1.02 -5.44 -0.58
C GLN A 40 0.21 -5.99 0.15
N GLU A 41 0.00 -6.95 1.04
CA GLU A 41 1.08 -7.77 1.59
C GLU A 41 1.44 -8.86 0.57
N LEU A 42 2.73 -8.98 0.25
CA LEU A 42 3.27 -9.95 -0.69
C LEU A 42 3.75 -11.19 0.05
N ASP A 43 3.85 -12.32 -0.65
CA ASP A 43 4.23 -13.61 -0.06
C ASP A 43 5.61 -13.62 0.62
N ASN A 44 6.51 -12.72 0.20
CA ASN A 44 7.82 -12.54 0.80
C ASN A 44 7.84 -11.60 2.02
N GLY A 45 6.68 -11.13 2.48
CA GLY A 45 6.52 -10.20 3.61
C GLY A 45 6.71 -8.73 3.26
N ASN A 46 7.04 -8.40 2.00
CA ASN A 46 7.07 -7.01 1.56
C ASN A 46 5.65 -6.46 1.40
N ILE A 47 5.53 -5.14 1.40
CA ILE A 47 4.26 -4.42 1.35
C ILE A 47 4.28 -3.51 0.13
N LEU A 48 3.38 -3.75 -0.81
CA LEU A 48 3.14 -2.86 -1.95
C LEU A 48 2.11 -1.80 -1.54
N ILE A 49 2.47 -0.53 -1.71
CA ILE A 49 1.59 0.62 -1.45
C ILE A 49 1.41 1.42 -2.74
N ASP A 50 0.17 1.79 -3.03
CA ASP A 50 -0.20 2.74 -4.08
C ASP A 50 -0.73 4.04 -3.45
N SER A 51 -0.12 5.15 -3.82
CA SER A 51 -0.54 6.51 -3.52
C SER A 51 -1.12 7.13 -4.79
N GLY A 52 -2.37 6.77 -5.10
CA GLY A 52 -2.97 6.91 -6.42
C GLY A 52 -2.98 8.32 -6.98
N MET A 53 -3.37 9.32 -6.19
CA MET A 53 -3.37 10.73 -6.62
C MET A 53 -1.97 11.33 -6.80
N LYS A 54 -0.93 10.72 -6.21
CA LYS A 54 0.47 11.12 -6.47
C LYS A 54 1.03 10.45 -7.72
N GLY A 55 0.35 9.44 -8.25
CA GLY A 55 0.89 8.57 -9.30
C GLY A 55 2.16 7.83 -8.85
N LEU A 56 2.24 7.51 -7.56
CA LEU A 56 3.37 6.82 -6.96
C LEU A 56 2.90 5.48 -6.43
N PHE A 57 3.68 4.43 -6.66
CA PHE A 57 3.57 3.18 -5.93
C PHE A 57 4.96 2.71 -5.53
N GLY A 58 5.06 2.02 -4.40
CA GLY A 58 6.33 1.57 -3.85
C GLY A 58 6.21 0.26 -3.11
N GLN A 59 7.31 -0.48 -3.06
CA GLN A 59 7.44 -1.66 -2.23
C GLN A 59 8.27 -1.31 -1.00
N TYR A 60 7.76 -1.75 0.14
CA TYR A 60 8.34 -1.54 1.45
C TYR A 60 8.67 -2.90 2.06
N SER A 61 9.71 -2.95 2.87
CA SER A 61 9.97 -4.09 3.75
C SER A 61 8.87 -4.17 4.82
N SER A 62 8.75 -5.30 5.52
CA SER A 62 7.80 -5.50 6.62
C SER A 62 7.94 -4.48 7.75
N ASP A 63 9.13 -3.88 7.90
CA ASP A 63 9.42 -2.83 8.89
C ASP A 63 9.12 -1.40 8.42
N GLY A 64 8.66 -1.22 7.18
CA GLY A 64 8.36 0.08 6.59
C GLY A 64 9.54 0.75 5.86
N THR A 65 10.68 0.08 5.70
CA THR A 65 11.80 0.59 4.87
C THR A 65 11.42 0.57 3.39
N LEU A 66 11.57 1.71 2.70
CA LEU A 66 11.33 1.80 1.25
C LEU A 66 12.39 1.01 0.47
N LEU A 67 11.97 -0.01 -0.27
CA LEU A 67 12.86 -0.85 -1.10
C LEU A 67 12.92 -0.34 -2.55
N ALA A 68 11.78 0.04 -3.11
CA ALA A 68 11.68 0.58 -4.46
C ALA A 68 10.46 1.49 -4.60
N GLN A 69 10.56 2.53 -5.43
CA GLN A 69 9.47 3.44 -5.75
C GLN A 69 9.39 3.69 -7.25
N TYR A 70 8.17 3.73 -7.76
CA TYR A 70 7.86 3.93 -9.15
C TYR A 70 6.90 5.10 -9.29
N LYS A 71 7.10 5.88 -10.34
CA LYS A 71 6.24 7.00 -10.72
C LYS A 71 5.61 6.73 -12.06
N MET A 72 4.29 6.77 -12.13
CA MET A 72 3.56 6.68 -13.37
C MET A 72 3.23 8.07 -13.90
N THR A 73 3.48 8.31 -15.18
CA THR A 73 2.90 9.46 -15.88
C THR A 73 1.40 9.21 -16.00
N LEU A 74 0.60 10.01 -15.31
CA LEU A 74 -0.85 9.83 -15.29
C LEU A 74 -1.46 10.34 -16.60
N SER A 75 -2.11 9.45 -17.34
CA SER A 75 -3.01 9.82 -18.46
C SER A 75 -4.41 10.21 -17.99
N SER A 76 -4.71 10.00 -16.71
CA SER A 76 -5.97 10.33 -16.02
C SER A 76 -5.69 11.02 -14.68
N SER A 77 -6.68 11.12 -13.79
CA SER A 77 -6.55 11.85 -12.52
C SER A 77 -5.74 11.11 -11.44
N TYR A 78 -5.63 9.78 -11.49
CA TYR A 78 -4.98 8.96 -10.45
C TYR A 78 -4.75 7.51 -10.91
N ILE A 79 -3.85 6.79 -10.23
CA ILE A 79 -3.82 5.31 -10.25
C ILE A 79 -4.95 4.82 -9.35
N TYR A 80 -5.76 3.85 -9.80
CA TYR A 80 -6.85 3.33 -8.96
C TYR A 80 -6.37 2.33 -7.92
N ARG A 81 -5.68 1.28 -8.36
CA ARG A 81 -5.02 0.27 -7.51
C ARG A 81 -3.83 -0.31 -8.27
N VAL A 82 -2.85 -0.81 -7.53
CA VAL A 82 -1.72 -1.57 -8.07
C VAL A 82 -1.70 -2.94 -7.39
N TYR A 83 -1.44 -3.98 -8.18
CA TYR A 83 -1.29 -5.34 -7.67
C TYR A 83 0.01 -5.94 -8.21
N SER A 84 0.63 -6.78 -7.39
CA SER A 84 1.77 -7.62 -7.79
C SER A 84 1.35 -9.08 -7.67
N TYR A 85 1.35 -9.78 -8.80
CA TYR A 85 1.09 -11.21 -8.90
C TYR A 85 2.17 -11.84 -9.78
N ASP A 86 2.58 -13.07 -9.46
CA ASP A 86 3.53 -13.84 -10.26
C ASP A 86 2.86 -14.52 -11.47
N PHE A 87 1.52 -14.48 -11.54
CA PHE A 87 0.67 -15.15 -12.52
C PHE A 87 0.89 -16.67 -12.63
N SER A 88 1.47 -17.28 -11.59
CA SER A 88 1.63 -18.73 -11.51
C SER A 88 0.27 -19.42 -11.56
N GLY A 89 0.16 -20.50 -12.34
CA GLY A 89 -1.09 -21.23 -12.57
C GLY A 89 -2.11 -20.51 -13.48
N PHE A 90 -1.88 -19.27 -13.91
CA PHE A 90 -2.71 -18.58 -14.90
C PHE A 90 -2.10 -18.65 -16.31
N TYR A 91 -0.84 -18.22 -16.45
CA TYR A 91 -0.16 -18.20 -17.76
C TYR A 91 0.70 -19.45 -18.05
N PHE A 92 1.06 -20.22 -17.02
CA PHE A 92 2.00 -21.35 -17.14
C PHE A 92 1.51 -22.60 -16.41
N ALA A 93 0.23 -22.94 -16.58
CA ALA A 93 -0.38 -24.16 -16.03
C ALA A 93 0.24 -25.45 -16.59
#